data_AF-A0A8S1E4Q1-F1
#
_entry.id   AF-A0A8S1E4Q1-F1
#
_cell.length_a   1.000
_cell.length_b   1.000
_cell.length_c   1.000
_cell.angle_alpha   90.00
_cell.angle_beta   90.00
_cell.angle_gamma   90.00
#
_symmetry.space_group_name_H-M   'P 1'
#
loop_
_entity.id
_entity.type
_entity.pdbx_description
1 polymer ?
#
loop_
_entity_poly.entity_id
_entity_poly.type
_entity_poly.pdbx_seq_one_letter_code
_entity_poly.pdbx_strand_id
1 'polypeptide(L)'
;PYFFLLSRSSPISLEIWWFLSVNLLSTELVKTHHITMAFSCSICLSFCDGSSDIFFLPGGPMYHKTCTLQWLSKTQPFPYYRNPTTAKNSLKLFPDSSEHATQQEDPSHQLVQTVNDLNSDIRKLTKSHDESQAALRKQIQELKSNNEEMSAEISRQTSHISLLEKQHVKLLKDVEKELQATVRAKEKAHQEFNQLNLDFKELNPLARIVKAFCRSVKAMGGI
;
A
#
# COMPACT_ATOMS: atom_id res chain seq x y z
N PRO A 1 -26.63 19.96 43.29
CA PRO A 1 -25.34 19.33 43.62
C PRO A 1 -25.35 17.84 43.24
N TYR A 2 -24.88 17.58 42.02
CA TYR A 2 -24.54 16.29 41.38
C TYR A 2 -25.34 15.04 41.76
N PHE A 3 -26.37 14.76 40.95
CA PHE A 3 -26.77 13.40 40.59
C PHE A 3 -25.79 12.88 39.52
N PHE A 4 -25.15 11.75 39.76
CA PHE A 4 -24.56 10.92 38.70
C PHE A 4 -25.16 9.51 38.79
N LEU A 5 -25.88 9.14 37.74
CA LEU A 5 -26.17 7.77 37.36
C LEU A 5 -24.95 7.19 36.65
N LEU A 6 -24.44 6.04 37.12
CA LEU A 6 -23.63 5.08 36.36
C LEU A 6 -24.07 3.68 36.85
N SER A 7 -24.88 2.95 36.08
CA SER A 7 -24.48 2.09 34.95
C SER A 7 -23.70 0.84 35.38
N ARG A 8 -24.37 -0.31 35.21
CA ARG A 8 -23.85 -1.67 34.93
C ARG A 8 -22.40 -1.94 35.37
N SER A 9 -22.27 -2.62 36.50
CA SER A 9 -21.07 -3.40 36.84
C SER A 9 -21.25 -4.85 36.36
N SER A 10 -20.19 -5.37 35.76
CA SER A 10 -20.08 -6.58 34.95
C SER A 10 -20.21 -7.91 35.72
N PRO A 11 -20.54 -9.02 35.03
CA PRO A 11 -20.69 -10.36 35.61
C PRO A 11 -19.35 -11.10 35.80
N ILE A 12 -18.24 -10.40 36.02
CA ILE A 12 -16.88 -10.99 36.00
C ILE A 12 -16.39 -11.37 37.42
N SER A 13 -17.06 -10.92 38.49
CA SER A 13 -16.60 -11.17 39.87
C SER A 13 -17.03 -12.51 40.49
N LEU A 14 -18.01 -13.21 39.90
CA LEU A 14 -18.48 -14.52 40.40
C LEU A 14 -17.74 -15.72 39.77
N GLU A 15 -17.20 -15.57 38.54
CA GLU A 15 -16.45 -16.65 37.90
C GLU A 15 -15.04 -16.85 38.49
N ILE A 16 -14.44 -15.79 39.04
CA ILE A 16 -13.09 -15.87 39.64
C ILE A 16 -13.10 -16.68 40.95
N TRP A 17 -14.18 -16.61 41.73
CA TRP A 17 -14.33 -17.43 42.95
C TRP A 17 -14.64 -18.90 42.64
N TRP A 18 -15.35 -19.18 41.55
CA TRP A 18 -15.60 -20.56 41.12
C TRP A 18 -14.34 -21.22 40.52
N PHE A 19 -13.56 -20.48 39.74
CA PHE A 19 -12.29 -20.98 39.19
C PHE A 19 -11.22 -21.26 40.26
N LEU A 20 -11.17 -20.47 41.34
CA LEU A 20 -10.25 -20.70 42.45
C LEU A 20 -10.71 -21.85 43.37
N SER A 21 -12.01 -22.06 43.55
CA SER A 21 -12.53 -23.15 44.38
C SER A 21 -12.39 -24.54 43.73
N VAL A 22 -12.52 -24.63 42.40
CA VAL A 22 -12.37 -25.90 41.67
C VAL A 22 -10.90 -26.29 41.48
N ASN A 23 -9.99 -25.33 41.29
CA ASN A 23 -8.57 -25.64 41.13
C ASN A 23 -7.82 -25.92 42.45
N LEU A 24 -8.31 -25.40 43.58
CA LEU A 24 -7.71 -25.70 44.89
C LEU A 24 -8.16 -27.06 45.46
N LEU A 25 -9.39 -27.52 45.14
CA LEU A 25 -9.82 -28.88 45.51
C LEU A 25 -9.17 -29.97 44.65
N SER A 26 -8.70 -29.65 43.44
CA SER A 26 -8.15 -30.65 42.53
C SER A 26 -6.65 -30.91 42.73
N THR A 27 -5.96 -30.12 43.56
CA THR A 27 -4.51 -30.23 43.79
C THR A 27 -4.13 -30.80 45.16
N GLU A 28 -5.02 -30.81 46.16
CA GLU A 28 -4.74 -31.40 47.47
C GLU A 28 -5.20 -32.87 47.65
N LEU A 29 -6.01 -33.41 46.75
CA LEU A 29 -6.53 -34.80 46.87
C LEU A 29 -5.72 -35.85 46.09
N VAL A 30 -4.46 -35.56 45.75
CA VAL A 30 -3.53 -36.51 45.10
C VAL A 30 -2.35 -36.86 46.02
N LYS A 31 -2.56 -36.75 47.34
CA LYS A 31 -1.66 -37.31 48.33
C LYS A 31 -2.38 -38.43 49.07
N THR A 32 -1.69 -39.56 49.15
CA THR A 32 -2.01 -40.74 49.96
C THR A 32 -3.24 -41.54 49.54
N HIS A 33 -3.14 -42.22 48.40
CA HIS A 33 -3.32 -43.67 48.38
C HIS A 33 -2.46 -44.25 47.25
N HIS A 34 -1.51 -45.13 47.61
CA HIS A 34 -0.96 -46.09 46.66
C HIS A 34 -2.09 -47.01 46.24
N ILE A 35 -2.90 -46.54 45.29
CA ILE A 35 -3.75 -47.43 44.53
C ILE A 35 -2.88 -47.84 43.35
N THR A 36 -2.31 -49.03 43.45
CA THR A 36 -1.92 -49.82 42.26
C THR A 36 -3.22 -50.16 41.50
N MET A 37 -3.89 -49.14 40.94
CA MET A 37 -4.99 -49.33 40.00
C MET A 37 -4.37 -49.78 38.70
N ALA A 38 -4.70 -51.00 38.30
CA ALA A 38 -4.31 -51.54 37.01
C ALA A 38 -4.67 -50.55 35.89
N PHE A 39 -3.66 -50.07 35.14
CA PHE A 39 -3.79 -49.30 33.90
C PHE A 39 -4.42 -50.21 32.82
N SER A 40 -5.70 -50.52 32.93
CA SER A 40 -6.41 -51.39 31.99
C SER A 40 -7.58 -50.66 31.36
N CYS A 41 -7.77 -50.84 30.07
CA CYS A 41 -8.88 -50.26 29.33
C CYS A 41 -10.17 -50.98 29.72
N SER A 42 -11.18 -50.27 30.23
CA SER A 42 -12.43 -50.92 30.66
C SER A 42 -13.30 -51.47 29.52
N ILE A 43 -12.96 -51.21 28.26
CA ILE A 43 -13.68 -51.74 27.09
C ILE A 43 -13.13 -53.10 26.68
N CYS A 44 -11.81 -53.23 26.55
CA CYS A 44 -11.16 -54.47 26.11
C CYS A 44 -10.52 -55.27 27.25
N LEU A 45 -10.46 -54.69 28.46
CA LEU A 45 -9.81 -55.23 29.66
C LEU A 45 -8.29 -55.45 29.51
N SER A 46 -7.68 -54.98 28.42
CA SER A 46 -6.23 -55.05 28.18
C SER A 46 -5.49 -53.90 28.82
N PHE A 47 -4.19 -54.10 29.10
CA PHE A 47 -3.32 -53.08 29.64
C PHE A 47 -3.14 -51.91 28.67
N CYS A 48 -3.14 -50.69 29.20
CA CYS A 48 -2.80 -49.48 28.49
C CYS A 48 -1.29 -49.27 28.60
N ASP A 49 -0.54 -49.85 27.66
CA ASP A 49 0.89 -49.63 27.53
C ASP A 49 1.17 -48.31 26.80
N GLY A 50 2.34 -47.70 27.05
CA GLY A 50 2.73 -46.41 26.46
C GLY A 50 2.84 -46.41 24.93
N SER A 51 2.66 -47.57 24.28
CA SER A 51 2.64 -47.71 22.82
C SER A 51 1.32 -47.26 22.19
N SER A 52 0.25 -47.16 22.98
CA SER A 52 -1.10 -46.84 22.50
C SER A 52 -1.55 -45.46 22.98
N ASP A 53 -2.24 -44.71 22.10
CA ASP A 53 -2.84 -43.43 22.49
C ASP A 53 -3.92 -43.67 23.57
N ILE A 54 -3.69 -43.18 24.79
CA ILE A 54 -4.63 -43.33 25.92
C ILE A 54 -5.48 -42.06 26.05
N PHE A 55 -6.78 -42.27 26.15
CA PHE A 55 -7.78 -41.22 26.31
C PHE A 55 -8.38 -41.28 27.72
N PHE A 56 -8.46 -40.11 28.36
CA PHE A 56 -9.12 -39.93 29.64
C PHE A 56 -10.42 -39.12 29.46
N LEU A 57 -11.53 -39.63 30.01
CA LEU A 57 -12.80 -38.91 30.07
C LEU A 57 -12.95 -38.32 31.49
N PRO A 58 -13.42 -37.07 31.66
CA PRO A 58 -13.51 -36.45 32.98
C PRO A 58 -14.31 -37.30 33.98
N GLY A 59 -13.59 -37.85 34.97
CA GLY A 59 -14.13 -38.69 36.05
C GLY A 59 -14.12 -40.20 35.80
N GLY A 60 -13.79 -40.67 34.59
CA GLY A 60 -13.96 -42.08 34.16
C GLY A 60 -12.68 -42.90 34.06
N PRO A 61 -12.80 -44.21 33.76
CA PRO A 61 -11.62 -45.06 33.58
C PRO A 61 -10.89 -44.72 32.28
N MET A 62 -9.67 -45.25 32.15
CA MET A 62 -8.82 -45.02 30.98
C MET A 62 -9.26 -45.89 29.81
N TYR A 63 -9.14 -45.39 28.59
CA TYR A 63 -9.47 -46.16 27.39
C TYR A 63 -8.41 -46.00 26.30
N HIS A 64 -8.17 -47.05 25.52
CA HIS A 64 -7.44 -46.89 24.26
C HIS A 64 -8.25 -46.00 23.32
N LYS A 65 -7.57 -45.20 22.51
CA LYS A 65 -8.18 -44.40 21.43
C LYS A 65 -9.11 -45.23 20.56
N THR A 66 -8.64 -46.39 20.12
CA THR A 66 -9.40 -47.29 19.23
C THR A 66 -10.68 -47.78 19.91
N CYS A 67 -10.60 -48.18 21.17
CA CYS A 67 -11.77 -48.61 21.95
C CYS A 67 -12.77 -47.46 22.13
N THR A 68 -12.29 -46.25 22.43
CA THR A 68 -13.12 -45.05 22.57
C THR A 68 -13.87 -44.72 21.29
N LEU A 69 -13.18 -44.72 20.15
CA LEU A 69 -13.77 -44.43 18.84
C LEU A 69 -14.77 -45.50 18.42
N GLN A 70 -14.44 -46.78 18.63
CA GLN A 70 -15.36 -47.88 18.36
C GLN A 70 -16.63 -47.82 19.23
N TRP A 71 -16.50 -47.44 20.50
CA TRP A 71 -17.65 -47.27 21.37
C TRP A 71 -18.54 -46.10 20.94
N LEU A 72 -17.93 -44.93 20.72
CA LEU A 72 -18.64 -43.71 20.32
C LEU A 72 -19.37 -43.85 18.98
N SER A 73 -18.85 -44.68 18.07
CA SER A 73 -19.49 -44.95 16.78
C SER A 73 -20.72 -45.87 16.86
N LYS A 74 -20.84 -46.69 17.93
CA LYS A 74 -21.91 -47.68 18.06
C LYS A 74 -22.97 -47.30 19.10
N THR A 75 -22.57 -46.58 20.15
CA THR A 75 -23.42 -46.33 21.31
C THR A 75 -23.11 -44.98 21.95
N GLN A 76 -24.14 -44.15 22.15
CA GLN A 76 -24.12 -43.07 23.12
C GLN A 76 -25.28 -43.23 24.11
N PRO A 77 -25.07 -42.94 25.41
CA PRO A 77 -23.83 -42.48 26.06
C PRO A 77 -23.01 -43.63 26.70
N PHE A 78 -21.80 -43.34 27.22
CA PHE A 78 -20.92 -44.33 27.86
C PHE A 78 -21.59 -45.00 29.07
N PRO A 79 -21.24 -46.28 29.42
CA PRO A 79 -21.94 -47.05 30.46
C PRO A 79 -22.02 -46.37 31.83
N TYR A 80 -21.02 -45.54 32.15
CA TYR A 80 -20.88 -44.88 33.45
C TYR A 80 -21.21 -43.38 33.44
N TYR A 81 -21.45 -42.77 32.27
CA TYR A 81 -21.73 -41.34 32.14
C TYR A 81 -22.99 -41.13 31.32
N ARG A 82 -24.03 -40.58 31.96
CA ARG A 82 -25.26 -40.15 31.25
C ARG A 82 -25.10 -38.84 30.47
N ASN A 83 -23.95 -38.18 30.58
CA ASN A 83 -23.66 -36.96 29.83
C ASN A 83 -23.02 -37.29 28.47
N PRO A 84 -23.47 -36.67 27.36
CA PRO A 84 -22.92 -36.93 26.03
C PRO A 84 -21.45 -36.50 25.99
N THR A 85 -20.54 -37.47 26.09
CA THR A 85 -19.11 -37.20 26.02
C THR A 85 -18.70 -37.16 24.56
N THR A 86 -18.31 -35.97 24.09
CA THR A 86 -17.77 -35.79 22.74
C THR A 86 -16.25 -35.90 22.77
N ALA A 87 -15.64 -36.32 21.67
CA ALA A 87 -14.17 -36.39 21.51
C ALA A 87 -13.44 -35.05 21.78
N LYS A 88 -14.17 -33.94 21.88
CA LYS A 88 -13.66 -32.62 22.26
C LYS A 88 -13.30 -32.52 23.75
N ASN A 89 -13.84 -33.39 24.61
CA ASN A 89 -13.65 -33.34 26.07
C ASN A 89 -12.72 -34.44 26.60
N SER A 90 -12.01 -35.15 25.71
CA SER A 90 -11.04 -36.17 26.13
C SER A 90 -9.63 -35.60 26.20
N LEU A 91 -8.96 -35.83 27.33
CA LEU A 91 -7.56 -35.47 27.50
C LEU A 91 -6.68 -36.62 26.99
N LYS A 92 -5.75 -36.31 26.08
CA LYS A 92 -4.72 -37.25 25.64
C LYS A 92 -3.59 -37.25 26.67
N LEU A 93 -3.29 -38.42 27.23
CA LEU A 93 -2.13 -38.60 28.10
C LEU A 93 -0.97 -39.14 27.26
N PHE A 94 0.22 -38.58 27.48
CA PHE A 94 1.48 -39.11 26.95
C PHE A 94 2.20 -39.78 28.11
N PRO A 95 2.24 -41.11 28.18
CA PRO A 95 2.96 -41.80 29.24
C PRO A 95 4.45 -41.49 29.11
N ASP A 96 5.04 -40.93 30.17
CA ASP A 96 6.47 -40.63 30.22
C ASP A 96 7.22 -41.96 30.25
N SER A 97 7.75 -42.37 29.09
CA SER A 97 8.44 -43.65 28.94
C SER A 97 9.89 -43.47 29.40
N SER A 98 10.09 -43.28 30.70
CA SER A 98 11.43 -43.13 31.28
C SER A 98 12.09 -44.50 31.50
N GLU A 99 12.38 -45.22 30.42
CA GLU A 99 13.27 -46.37 30.45
C GLU A 99 14.20 -46.26 29.25
N HIS A 100 15.32 -45.54 29.41
CA HIS A 100 16.63 -45.77 28.76
C HIS A 100 17.57 -44.57 29.08
N ALA A 101 18.19 -44.62 30.25
CA ALA A 101 19.31 -43.75 30.58
C ALA A 101 20.61 -44.30 29.97
N THR A 102 20.93 -43.88 28.75
CA THR A 102 22.27 -44.05 28.16
C THR A 102 22.68 -42.75 27.49
N GLN A 103 23.64 -42.05 28.10
CA GLN A 103 24.53 -40.99 27.55
C GLN A 103 24.07 -40.31 26.25
N GLN A 104 22.91 -39.66 26.29
CA GLN A 104 22.47 -38.74 25.25
C GLN A 104 22.63 -37.34 25.83
N GLU A 105 23.40 -36.47 25.17
CA GLU A 105 23.46 -35.05 25.53
C GLU A 105 22.03 -34.54 25.75
N ASP A 106 21.80 -33.84 26.86
CA ASP A 106 20.48 -33.38 27.26
C ASP A 106 19.81 -32.66 26.08
N PRO A 107 18.75 -33.22 25.47
CA PRO A 107 18.11 -32.64 24.29
C PRO A 107 17.58 -31.23 24.58
N SER A 108 17.40 -30.89 25.85
CA SER A 108 17.07 -29.54 26.32
C SER A 108 18.17 -28.53 26.02
N HIS A 109 19.45 -28.89 26.13
CA HIS A 109 20.58 -27.98 25.90
C HIS A 109 20.74 -27.64 24.40
N GLN A 110 20.60 -28.62 23.51
CA GLN A 110 20.64 -28.41 22.06
C GLN A 110 19.46 -27.55 21.59
N LEU A 111 18.28 -27.73 22.18
CA LEU A 111 17.11 -26.89 21.91
C LEU A 111 17.35 -25.45 22.36
N VAL A 112 17.88 -25.24 23.57
CA VAL A 112 18.20 -23.90 24.10
C VAL A 112 19.22 -23.18 23.22
N GLN A 113 20.26 -23.88 22.76
CA GLN A 113 21.24 -23.32 21.85
C GLN A 113 20.61 -22.91 20.51
N THR A 114 19.79 -23.79 19.92
CA THR A 114 19.07 -23.50 18.67
C THR A 114 18.15 -22.30 18.82
N VAL A 115 17.43 -22.19 19.94
CA VAL A 115 16.57 -21.03 20.25
C VAL A 115 17.39 -19.74 20.37
N ASN A 116 18.56 -19.80 21.00
CA ASN A 116 19.45 -18.65 21.12
C ASN A 116 20.01 -18.21 19.76
N ASP A 117 20.40 -19.15 18.92
CA ASP A 117 20.92 -18.88 17.58
C ASP A 117 19.82 -18.26 16.69
N LEU A 118 18.62 -18.84 16.69
CA LEU A 118 17.46 -18.28 15.97
C LEU A 118 17.09 -16.89 16.47
N ASN A 119 17.13 -16.65 17.78
CA ASN A 119 16.88 -15.33 18.35
C ASN A 119 17.94 -14.30 17.92
N SER A 120 19.20 -14.72 17.83
CA SER A 120 20.29 -13.88 17.33
C SER A 120 20.05 -13.49 15.86
N ASP A 121 19.66 -14.45 15.04
CA ASP A 121 19.42 -14.21 13.62
C ASP A 121 18.17 -13.38 13.36
N ILE A 122 17.08 -13.60 14.12
CA ILE A 122 15.89 -12.73 14.10
C ILE A 122 16.30 -11.29 14.41
N ARG A 123 17.13 -11.06 15.44
CA ARG A 123 17.57 -9.70 15.79
C ARG A 123 18.38 -9.04 14.66
N LYS A 124 19.28 -9.79 14.01
CA LYS A 124 20.07 -9.28 12.88
C LYS A 124 19.17 -8.93 11.69
N LEU A 125 18.23 -9.82 11.34
CA LEU A 125 17.29 -9.61 10.23
C LEU A 125 16.36 -8.44 10.51
N THR A 126 15.81 -8.32 11.70
CA THR A 126 14.98 -7.17 12.09
C THR A 126 15.76 -5.87 11.98
N LYS A 127 17.00 -5.82 12.49
CA LYS A 127 17.85 -4.63 12.38
C LYS A 127 18.12 -4.25 10.91
N SER A 128 18.50 -5.23 10.09
CA SER A 128 18.74 -4.99 8.66
C SER A 128 17.49 -4.53 7.92
N HIS A 129 16.33 -5.11 8.25
CA HIS A 129 15.05 -4.71 7.69
C HIS A 129 14.70 -3.27 8.09
N ASP A 130 14.88 -2.89 9.35
CA ASP A 130 14.59 -1.53 9.83
C ASP A 130 15.49 -0.48 9.18
N GLU A 131 16.78 -0.79 9.00
CA GLU A 131 17.73 0.05 8.28
C GLU A 131 17.33 0.22 6.81
N SER A 132 16.96 -0.87 6.14
CA SER A 132 16.47 -0.84 4.76
C SER A 132 15.16 -0.03 4.63
N GLN A 133 14.23 -0.23 5.56
CA GLN A 133 12.95 0.48 5.58
C GLN A 133 13.16 1.99 5.82
N ALA A 134 14.09 2.36 6.70
CA ALA A 134 14.45 3.75 6.93
C ALA A 134 15.08 4.39 5.68
N ALA A 135 15.98 3.68 5.00
CA ALA A 135 16.60 4.13 3.76
C ALA A 135 15.56 4.34 2.64
N LEU A 136 14.63 3.39 2.47
CA LEU A 136 13.54 3.50 1.49
C LEU A 136 12.61 4.68 1.80
N ARG A 137 12.25 4.91 3.07
CA ARG A 137 11.43 6.06 3.46
C ARG A 137 12.12 7.39 3.13
N LYS A 138 13.43 7.48 3.36
CA LYS A 138 14.23 8.65 2.99
C LYS A 138 14.22 8.89 1.48
N GLN A 139 14.46 7.85 0.67
CA GLN A 139 14.40 7.97 -0.79
C GLN A 139 13.02 8.39 -1.29
N ILE A 140 11.94 7.83 -0.73
CA ILE A 140 10.57 8.23 -1.08
C ILE A 140 10.34 9.71 -0.77
N GLN A 141 10.83 10.18 0.37
CA GLN A 141 10.69 11.59 0.76
C GLN A 141 11.48 12.52 -0.19
N GLU A 142 12.72 12.16 -0.53
CA GLU A 142 13.54 12.90 -1.48
C GLU A 142 12.89 12.94 -2.87
N LEU A 143 12.41 11.80 -3.37
CA LEU A 143 11.71 11.73 -4.66
C LEU A 143 10.43 12.56 -4.67
N LYS A 144 9.67 12.59 -3.57
CA LYS A 144 8.48 13.45 -3.45
C LYS A 144 8.84 14.93 -3.51
N SER A 145 9.85 15.35 -2.75
CA SER A 145 10.34 16.73 -2.76
C SER A 145 10.80 17.15 -4.15
N ASN A 146 11.58 16.30 -4.83
CA ASN A 146 12.05 16.58 -6.19
C ASN A 146 10.88 16.66 -7.19
N ASN A 147 9.87 15.81 -7.04
CA ASN A 147 8.70 15.84 -7.92
C ASN A 147 7.85 17.11 -7.71
N GLU A 148 7.71 17.56 -6.46
CA GLU A 148 7.06 18.84 -6.15
C GLU A 148 7.82 20.02 -6.74
N GLU A 149 9.14 20.05 -6.61
CA GLU A 149 10.00 21.08 -7.20
C GLU A 149 9.91 21.09 -8.74
N MET A 150 10.04 19.93 -9.39
CA MET A 150 9.89 19.82 -10.83
C MET A 150 8.49 20.25 -11.30
N SER A 151 7.44 19.86 -10.58
CA SER A 151 6.07 20.26 -10.91
C SER A 151 5.88 21.78 -10.79
N ALA A 152 6.49 22.42 -9.78
CA ALA A 152 6.46 23.86 -9.63
C ALA A 152 7.20 24.56 -10.78
N GLU A 153 8.35 24.04 -11.19
CA GLU A 153 9.13 24.57 -12.30
C GLU A 153 8.39 24.43 -13.65
N ILE A 154 7.76 23.28 -13.91
CA ILE A 154 6.93 23.08 -15.11
C ILE A 154 5.79 24.10 -15.16
N SER A 155 5.13 24.34 -14.02
CA SER A 155 4.04 25.32 -13.91
C SER A 155 4.53 26.75 -14.21
N ARG A 156 5.72 27.11 -13.68
CA ARG A 156 6.37 28.39 -13.95
C ARG A 156 6.71 28.56 -15.43
N GLN A 157 7.31 27.55 -16.04
CA GLN A 157 7.68 27.57 -17.46
C GLN A 157 6.45 27.64 -18.37
N THR A 158 5.40 26.88 -18.05
CA THR A 158 4.14 26.92 -18.80
C THR A 158 3.48 28.30 -18.74
N SER A 159 3.51 28.95 -17.58
CA SER A 159 3.03 30.33 -17.42
C SER A 159 3.84 31.32 -18.25
N HIS A 160 5.17 31.14 -18.30
CA HIS A 160 6.06 31.98 -19.10
C HIS A 160 5.83 31.79 -20.61
N ILE A 161 5.68 30.54 -21.08
CA ILE A 161 5.35 30.23 -22.47
C ILE A 161 4.03 30.89 -22.87
N SER A 162 2.98 30.76 -22.04
CA SER A 162 1.69 31.39 -22.32
C SER A 162 1.78 32.92 -22.43
N LEU A 163 2.61 33.55 -21.60
CA LEU A 163 2.85 35.00 -21.68
C LEU A 163 3.55 35.37 -23.00
N LEU A 164 4.61 34.64 -23.37
CA LEU A 164 5.34 34.87 -24.61
C LEU A 164 4.44 34.67 -25.83
N GLU A 165 3.61 33.63 -25.86
CA GLU A 165 2.64 33.40 -26.93
C GLU A 165 1.69 34.59 -27.10
N LYS A 166 1.15 35.13 -25.99
CA LYS A 166 0.29 36.32 -26.03
C LYS A 166 1.04 37.55 -26.58
N GLN A 167 2.29 37.75 -26.17
CA GLN A 167 3.12 38.84 -26.67
C GLN A 167 3.43 38.69 -28.17
N HIS A 168 3.81 37.50 -28.61
CA HIS A 168 4.07 37.19 -30.02
C HIS A 168 2.83 37.43 -30.89
N VAL A 169 1.65 36.94 -30.46
CA VAL A 169 0.40 37.18 -31.19
C VAL A 169 0.09 38.67 -31.28
N LYS A 170 0.34 39.45 -30.22
CA LYS A 170 0.14 40.90 -30.25
C LYS A 170 1.09 41.57 -31.24
N LEU A 171 2.38 41.26 -31.19
CA LEU A 171 3.38 41.79 -32.11
C LEU A 171 3.06 41.47 -33.56
N LEU A 172 2.66 40.22 -33.86
CA LEU A 172 2.26 39.83 -35.21
C LEU A 172 1.07 40.64 -35.72
N LYS A 173 0.07 40.91 -34.88
CA LYS A 173 -1.07 41.78 -35.23
C LYS A 173 -0.66 43.22 -35.49
N ASP A 174 0.30 43.74 -34.72
CA ASP A 174 0.78 45.11 -34.89
C ASP A 174 1.60 45.23 -36.19
N VAL A 175 2.49 44.26 -36.47
CA VAL A 175 3.23 44.16 -37.75
C VAL A 175 2.27 44.02 -38.93
N GLU A 176 1.21 43.23 -38.81
CA GLU A 176 0.20 43.08 -39.86
C GLU A 176 -0.48 44.42 -40.17
N LYS A 177 -0.84 45.20 -39.15
CA LYS A 177 -1.43 46.53 -39.33
C LYS A 177 -0.47 47.49 -40.03
N GLU A 178 0.79 47.52 -39.61
CA GLU A 178 1.83 48.36 -40.24
C GLU A 178 2.07 47.97 -41.69
N LEU A 179 2.09 46.67 -41.98
CA LEU A 179 2.20 46.15 -43.34
C LEU A 179 1.00 46.58 -44.19
N GLN A 180 -0.22 46.45 -43.67
CA GLN A 180 -1.43 46.90 -44.37
C GLN A 180 -1.42 48.41 -44.63
N ALA A 181 -0.96 49.22 -43.68
CA ALA A 181 -0.81 50.67 -43.86
C ALA A 181 0.21 51.00 -44.97
N THR A 182 1.34 50.28 -44.98
CA THR A 182 2.39 50.44 -46.00
C THR A 182 1.90 50.04 -47.38
N VAL A 183 1.15 48.93 -47.49
CA VAL A 183 0.53 48.49 -48.76
C VAL A 183 -0.41 49.56 -49.28
N ARG A 184 -1.32 50.10 -48.45
CA ARG A 184 -2.24 51.17 -48.85
C ARG A 184 -1.52 52.44 -49.29
N ALA A 185 -0.47 52.85 -48.57
CA ALA A 185 0.33 54.01 -48.94
C ALA A 185 1.03 53.81 -50.31
N LYS A 186 1.56 52.60 -50.56
CA LYS A 186 2.17 52.23 -51.84
C LYS A 186 1.15 52.22 -52.97
N GLU A 187 -0.05 51.68 -52.75
CA GLU A 187 -1.14 51.70 -53.73
C GLU A 187 -1.54 53.13 -54.11
N LYS A 188 -1.67 54.01 -53.11
CA LYS A 188 -1.96 55.43 -53.34
C LYS A 188 -0.86 56.12 -54.14
N ALA A 189 0.40 55.94 -53.77
CA ALA A 189 1.53 56.50 -54.51
C ALA A 189 1.59 55.97 -55.96
N HIS A 190 1.24 54.70 -56.17
CA HIS A 190 1.15 54.12 -57.52
C HIS A 190 0.02 54.74 -58.34
N GLN A 191 -1.14 54.99 -57.74
CA GLN A 191 -2.25 55.69 -58.40
C GLN A 191 -1.86 57.12 -58.78
N GLU A 192 -1.22 57.87 -57.87
CA GLU A 192 -0.71 59.23 -58.13
C GLU A 192 0.32 59.24 -59.25
N PHE A 193 1.26 58.29 -59.26
CA PHE A 193 2.24 58.14 -60.35
C PHE A 193 1.58 57.86 -61.69
N ASN A 194 0.59 56.96 -61.72
CA ASN A 194 -0.13 56.63 -62.95
C ASN A 194 -0.92 57.84 -63.47
N GLN A 195 -1.53 58.63 -62.59
CA GLN A 195 -2.19 59.88 -62.96
C GLN A 195 -1.20 60.89 -63.54
N LEU A 196 -0.07 61.12 -62.85
CA LEU A 196 0.96 62.04 -63.33
C LEU A 196 1.53 61.63 -64.70
N ASN A 197 1.65 60.33 -64.94
CA ASN A 197 2.10 59.79 -66.22
C ASN A 197 1.05 60.02 -67.34
N LEU A 198 -0.25 60.02 -67.02
CA LEU A 198 -1.30 60.41 -67.97
C LEU A 198 -1.19 61.91 -68.28
N ASP A 199 -1.10 62.76 -67.26
CA ASP A 199 -0.99 64.21 -67.40
C ASP A 199 0.26 64.57 -68.24
N PHE A 200 1.38 63.89 -68.01
CA PHE A 200 2.61 64.08 -68.80
C PHE A 200 2.43 63.70 -70.28
N LYS A 201 1.68 62.63 -70.58
CA LYS A 201 1.36 62.24 -71.96
C LYS A 201 0.52 63.31 -72.66
N GLU A 202 -0.38 63.98 -71.94
CA GLU A 202 -1.20 65.08 -72.47
C GLU A 202 -0.39 66.36 -72.75
N LEU A 203 0.65 66.63 -71.95
CA LEU A 203 1.53 67.80 -72.13
C LEU A 203 2.57 67.61 -73.25
N ASN A 204 2.92 66.37 -73.61
CA ASN A 204 3.95 66.07 -74.61
C ASN A 204 3.66 66.65 -76.02
N PRO A 205 2.42 66.58 -76.55
CA PRO A 205 2.04 67.29 -77.77
C PRO A 205 2.28 68.80 -77.70
N LEU A 206 1.95 69.45 -76.58
CA LEU A 206 2.16 70.88 -76.39
C LEU A 206 3.66 71.22 -76.40
N ALA A 207 4.49 70.41 -75.73
CA ALA A 207 5.94 70.57 -75.76
C ALA A 207 6.51 70.45 -77.19
N ARG A 208 5.96 69.55 -78.02
CA ARG A 208 6.33 69.45 -79.45
C ARG A 208 5.94 70.69 -80.24
N ILE A 209 4.76 71.26 -79.99
CA ILE A 209 4.28 72.50 -80.66
C ILE A 209 5.19 73.67 -80.29
N VAL A 210 5.46 73.88 -79.00
CA VAL A 210 6.34 74.97 -78.53
C VAL A 210 7.73 74.82 -79.15
N LYS A 211 8.29 73.61 -79.17
CA LYS A 211 9.60 73.35 -79.79
C LYS A 211 9.61 73.61 -81.29
N ALA A 212 8.53 73.32 -82.01
CA ALA A 212 8.40 73.64 -83.43
C ALA A 212 8.31 75.16 -83.66
N PHE A 213 7.54 75.85 -82.83
CA PHE A 213 7.42 77.31 -82.86
C PHE A 213 8.78 78.00 -82.62
N CYS A 214 9.52 77.60 -81.60
CA CYS A 214 10.86 78.16 -81.32
C CYS A 214 11.84 77.97 -82.49
N ARG A 215 11.78 76.84 -83.22
CA ARG A 215 12.62 76.63 -84.41
C ARG A 215 12.23 77.58 -85.54
N SER A 216 10.93 77.80 -85.75
CA SER A 216 10.44 78.71 -86.78
C SER A 216 10.87 80.15 -86.50
N VAL A 217 10.78 80.61 -85.24
CA VAL A 217 11.25 81.95 -84.84
C VAL A 217 12.76 82.13 -85.07
N LYS A 218 13.58 81.15 -84.70
CA LYS A 218 15.03 81.17 -84.98
C LYS A 218 15.35 81.20 -86.48
N ALA A 219 14.60 80.47 -87.31
CA ALA A 219 14.81 80.43 -88.75
C ALA A 219 14.46 81.76 -89.45
N MET A 220 13.60 82.59 -88.84
CA MET A 220 13.20 83.91 -89.36
C MET A 220 14.17 85.04 -88.99
N GLY A 221 15.33 84.75 -88.41
CA GLY A 221 16.39 85.74 -88.16
C GLY A 221 16.21 86.59 -86.90
N GLY A 222 15.37 86.17 -85.96
CA GLY A 222 15.38 86.72 -84.60
C GLY A 222 16.62 86.23 -83.85
N ILE A 223 17.38 87.18 -83.27
CA ILE A 223 18.64 87.04 -82.51
C ILE A 223 18.78 85.70 -81.76
#